data_AF-A0A965IJF4-F1
#
_entry.id   AF-A0A965IJF4-F1
#
_cell.length_a   1.000
_cell.length_b   1.000
_cell.length_c   1.000
_cell.angle_alpha   90.00
_cell.angle_beta   90.00
_cell.angle_gamma   90.00
#
_symmetry.space_group_name_H-M   'P 1'
#
loop_
_entity.id
_entity.type
_entity.pdbx_description
1 polymer ?
#
loop_
_entity_poly.entity_id
_entity_poly.type
_entity_poly.pdbx_seq_one_letter_code
_entity_poly.pdbx_strand_id
1 'polypeptide(L)' 'QVCHDYGLPFAGVRLISDRADDAAHVDFMRFIRDVAAPVSAAVMQGLVQRLA' A
#
# COMPACT_ATOMS: atom_id res chain seq x y z
N GLN A 1 -7.97 9.65 11.47
CA GLN A 1 -8.87 9.83 12.62
C GLN A 1 -8.24 9.25 13.88
N VAL A 2 -8.26 7.94 14.14
CA VAL A 2 -7.71 7.35 15.39
C VAL A 2 -6.29 7.83 15.74
N CYS A 3 -5.29 7.65 14.88
CA CYS A 3 -3.92 8.10 15.21
C CYS A 3 -3.83 9.61 15.47
N HIS A 4 -4.61 10.41 14.73
CA HIS A 4 -4.68 11.86 14.93
C HIS A 4 -5.29 12.20 16.30
N ASP A 5 -6.37 11.53 16.69
CA ASP A 5 -7.07 11.77 17.96
C ASP A 5 -6.21 11.43 19.18
N TYR A 6 -5.21 10.55 19.02
CA TYR A 6 -4.23 10.17 20.04
C TYR A 6 -2.86 10.86 19.89
N GLY A 7 -2.71 11.80 18.94
CA GLY A 7 -1.44 12.49 18.71
C GLY A 7 -0.28 11.59 18.24
N LEU A 8 -0.59 10.44 17.65
CA LEU A 8 0.40 9.47 17.17
C LEU A 8 0.78 9.75 15.70
N PRO A 9 2.09 9.73 15.34
CA PRO A 9 2.52 9.80 13.95
C PRO A 9 1.92 8.66 13.12
N PHE A 10 1.44 8.98 11.92
CA PHE A 10 0.83 8.01 11.02
C PHE A 10 1.13 8.32 9.55
N ALA A 11 1.38 7.27 8.77
CA ALA A 11 1.50 7.34 7.33
C ALA A 11 0.64 6.24 6.69
N GLY A 12 -0.10 6.59 5.64
CA GLY A 12 -0.87 5.66 4.83
C GLY A 12 -0.22 5.45 3.47
N VAL A 13 -0.01 4.20 3.09
CA VAL A 13 0.44 3.83 1.73
C VAL A 13 -0.65 3.02 1.05
N ARG A 14 -0.85 3.27 -0.24
CA ARG A 14 -1.81 2.55 -1.09
C ARG A 14 -1.15 2.29 -2.44
N LEU A 15 -1.39 1.09 -2.97
CA LEU A 15 -1.05 0.74 -4.34
C LEU A 15 -2.33 0.75 -5.15
N ILE A 16 -2.30 1.43 -6.28
CA ILE A 16 -3.47 1.58 -7.16
C ILE A 16 -3.62 0.32 -8.00
N SER A 17 -4.70 -0.43 -7.78
CA SER A 17 -4.97 -1.72 -8.43
C SER A 17 -5.51 -1.61 -9.85
N ASP A 18 -6.19 -0.51 -10.14
CA ASP A 18 -6.98 -0.30 -11.34
C ASP A 18 -7.18 1.20 -11.59
N ARG A 19 -7.78 1.51 -12.74
CA ARG A 19 -8.14 2.87 -13.12
C ARG A 19 -9.62 3.08 -12.83
N ALA A 20 -10.03 4.30 -12.50
CA ALA A 20 -11.45 4.63 -12.32
C ALA A 20 -12.11 4.95 -13.68
N ASP A 21 -11.98 4.03 -14.64
CA ASP A 21 -12.57 4.13 -15.98
C ASP A 21 -13.21 2.80 -16.39
N ASP A 22 -14.00 2.82 -17.46
CA ASP A 22 -14.71 1.61 -17.94
C ASP A 22 -13.76 0.52 -18.45
N ALA A 23 -12.46 0.82 -18.60
CA ALA A 23 -11.44 -0.14 -19.00
C ALA A 23 -10.76 -0.84 -17.81
N ALA A 24 -11.28 -0.65 -16.59
CA ALA A 24 -10.85 -1.34 -15.38
C ALA A 24 -11.25 -2.83 -15.39
N HIS A 25 -10.49 -3.64 -16.14
CA HIS A 25 -10.69 -5.10 -16.24
C HIS A 25 -9.49 -5.89 -15.71
N VAL A 26 -8.68 -5.27 -14.83
CA VAL A 26 -7.47 -5.89 -14.32
C VAL A 26 -7.83 -7.04 -13.38
N ASP A 27 -7.19 -8.21 -13.55
CA ASP A 27 -7.29 -9.31 -12.59
C ASP A 27 -6.70 -8.87 -11.25
N PHE A 28 -7.58 -8.57 -10.30
CA PHE A 28 -7.21 -8.10 -8.97
C PHE A 28 -6.35 -9.12 -8.22
N MET A 29 -6.61 -10.42 -8.37
CA MET A 29 -5.83 -11.46 -7.70
C MET A 29 -4.42 -11.55 -8.28
N ARG A 30 -4.27 -11.33 -9.59
CA ARG A 30 -2.95 -11.17 -10.21
C ARG A 30 -2.23 -9.94 -9.70
N PHE A 31 -2.91 -8.79 -9.59
CA PHE A 31 -2.32 -7.57 -9.02
C PHE A 31 -1.82 -7.79 -7.58
N ILE A 32 -2.61 -8.48 -6.73
CA ILE A 32 -2.21 -8.77 -5.36
C ILE A 32 -0.93 -9.60 -5.31
N ARG A 33 -0.86 -10.69 -6.07
CA ARG A 33 0.30 -11.61 -6.06
C ARG A 33 1.55 -10.98 -6.64
N ASP A 34 1.41 -10.34 -7.80
CA ASP A 34 2.57 -9.97 -8.62
C ASP A 34 3.07 -8.56 -8.29
N VAL A 35 2.22 -7.71 -7.69
CA VAL A 35 2.55 -6.31 -7.39
C VAL A 35 2.36 -5.99 -5.91
N ALA A 36 1.14 -6.15 -5.38
CA ALA A 36 0.83 -5.58 -4.07
C ALA A 36 1.66 -6.21 -2.95
N ALA A 37 1.75 -7.55 -2.92
CA ALA A 37 2.51 -8.27 -1.91
C ALA A 37 4.02 -7.96 -1.93
N PRO A 38 4.75 -8.13 -3.05
CA PRO A 38 6.20 -7.86 -3.07
C PRO A 38 6.55 -6.39 -2.81
N VAL A 39 5.77 -5.45 -3.37
CA VAL A 39 6.02 -4.01 -3.16
C VAL A 39 5.77 -3.62 -1.72
N SER A 40 4.69 -4.10 -1.10
CA SER A 40 4.38 -3.80 0.30
C SER A 40 5.48 -4.31 1.24
N ALA A 41 5.99 -5.53 1.00
CA ALA A 41 7.10 -6.09 1.78
C ALA A 41 8.37 -5.23 1.64
N ALA A 42 8.74 -4.85 0.42
CA ALA A 42 9.92 -4.02 0.17
C ALA A 42 9.81 -2.63 0.81
N VAL A 43 8.65 -1.98 0.71
CA VAL A 43 8.39 -0.68 1.34
C VAL A 43 8.51 -0.77 2.86
N MET A 44 7.89 -1.78 3.47
CA MET A 44 7.97 -1.96 4.92
C MET A 44 9.39 -2.26 5.40
N GLN A 45 10.11 -3.13 4.70
CA GLN A 45 11.50 -3.44 5.02
C GLN A 45 12.38 -2.18 4.94
N GLY A 46 12.25 -1.40 3.85
CA GLY A 46 12.98 -0.16 3.67
C GLY A 46 12.57 0.95 4.65
N LEU A 47 11.34 0.94 5.16
CA LEU A 47 10.90 1.86 6.21
C LEU A 47 11.50 1.46 7.56
N VAL A 48 11.36 0.20 7.97
CA VAL A 48 11.87 -0.31 9.24
C VAL A 48 13.38 -0.09 9.34
N GLN A 49 14.13 -0.35 8.27
CA GLN A 49 15.57 -0.11 8.23
C GLN A 49 15.97 1.35 8.40
N ARG A 50 15.11 2.30 8.03
CA ARG A 50 15.38 3.75 8.17
C ARG A 50 14.95 4.32 9.52
N LEU A 51 14.06 3.62 10.22
CA LEU A 51 13.54 4.02 11.53
C LEU A 51 14.30 3.34 12.69
N ALA A 52 15.05 2.27 12.41
CA ALA A 52 16.00 1.64 13.33
C ALA A 52 17.32 2.42 13.38
#